data_AF-M1X2X5-F1
#
_entry.id   AF-M1X2X5-F1
#
_cell.length_a   1.000
_cell.length_b   1.000
_cell.length_c   1.000
_cell.angle_alpha   90.00
_cell.angle_beta   90.00
_cell.angle_gamma   90.00
#
_symmetry.space_group_name_H-M   'P 1'
#
loop_
_entity.id
_entity.type
_entity.pdbx_description
1 polymer ?
#
loop_
_entity_poly.entity_id
_entity_poly.type
_entity_poly.pdbx_seq_one_letter_code
_entity_poly.pdbx_strand_id
1 'polypeptide(L)'
;MGKVNPKAKIVPFRGEYYELVPEKRYLVKGLIYPVPNPEFPFLGVHLTRMINGSVHAGPNAVLSFKREGYKKTDFDARDFAEVITYSGFWKLAVKHANNGIQEIIRSFSKTAFTRSLQQLIPEIQERDLIPTHAGVRAQALMNDGKLVDDFLICCDDNSIHVCNAPSPAATSSIEIGKAIVKQIPHQEHLLPITIR
;
A
#
# COMPACT_ATOMS: atom_id res chain seq x y z
N MET A 1 -20.64 -7.79 -7.62
CA MET A 1 -19.89 -9.05 -7.46
C MET A 1 -20.89 -10.20 -7.38
N GLY A 2 -21.73 -10.37 -8.41
CA GLY A 2 -22.84 -11.35 -8.39
C GLY A 2 -23.55 -11.45 -7.02
N LYS A 3 -23.57 -12.64 -6.41
CA LYS A 3 -24.16 -12.89 -5.07
C LYS A 3 -23.16 -12.76 -3.91
N VAL A 4 -21.90 -12.43 -4.18
CA VAL A 4 -20.83 -12.47 -3.17
C VAL A 4 -20.63 -11.10 -2.54
N ASN A 5 -20.51 -11.09 -1.22
CA ASN A 5 -20.19 -9.89 -0.44
C ASN A 5 -18.85 -10.11 0.29
N PRO A 6 -17.78 -9.36 -0.07
CA PRO A 6 -16.47 -9.52 0.55
C PRO A 6 -16.44 -9.10 2.03
N LYS A 7 -17.49 -8.43 2.54
CA LYS A 7 -17.56 -7.85 3.90
C LYS A 7 -16.41 -6.88 4.24
N ALA A 8 -15.67 -6.47 3.21
CA ALA A 8 -14.57 -5.53 3.27
C ALA A 8 -14.82 -4.38 2.30
N LYS A 9 -14.28 -3.21 2.65
CA LYS A 9 -14.19 -2.06 1.74
C LYS A 9 -12.75 -1.67 1.50
N ILE A 10 -12.48 -1.16 0.30
CA ILE A 10 -11.17 -0.59 -0.02
C ILE A 10 -11.08 0.83 0.55
N VAL A 11 -10.08 1.04 1.40
CA VAL A 11 -9.67 2.34 1.91
C VAL A 11 -8.34 2.71 1.27
N PRO A 12 -8.25 3.85 0.55
CA PRO A 12 -7.03 4.23 -0.14
C PRO A 12 -6.05 4.94 0.81
N PHE A 13 -4.83 4.41 0.92
CA PHE A 13 -3.74 5.06 1.65
C PHE A 13 -2.66 5.54 0.68
N ARG A 14 -2.44 6.85 0.62
CA ARG A 14 -1.38 7.45 -0.18
C ARG A 14 -0.05 7.35 0.54
N GLY A 15 0.93 6.76 -0.16
CA GLY A 15 2.33 6.70 0.18
C GLY A 15 3.10 7.85 -0.47
N GLU A 16 3.58 8.81 0.32
CA GLU A 16 4.36 9.95 -0.19
C GLU A 16 5.87 9.68 -0.08
N TYR A 17 6.61 9.96 -1.15
CA TYR A 17 8.04 9.70 -1.26
C TYR A 17 8.83 10.96 -1.60
N TYR A 18 10.10 10.93 -1.20
CA TYR A 18 11.14 11.79 -1.73
C TYR A 18 12.15 10.94 -2.50
N GLU A 19 12.98 11.57 -3.31
CA GLU A 19 14.15 10.99 -3.92
C GLU A 19 15.41 11.68 -3.37
N LEU A 20 16.50 10.94 -3.16
CA LEU A 20 17.79 11.54 -2.85
C LEU A 20 18.39 12.23 -4.09
N VAL A 21 18.92 13.43 -3.87
CA VAL A 21 19.76 14.14 -4.85
C VAL A 21 20.91 13.23 -5.33
N PRO A 22 21.31 13.32 -6.62
CA PRO A 22 22.33 12.46 -7.20
C PRO A 22 23.62 12.35 -6.36
N GLU A 23 24.05 13.45 -5.77
CA GLU A 23 25.28 13.60 -4.99
C GLU A 23 25.25 12.80 -3.68
N LYS A 24 24.08 12.36 -3.23
CA LYS A 24 23.87 11.63 -1.95
C LYS A 24 23.44 10.19 -2.13
N ARG A 25 23.15 9.74 -3.35
CA ARG A 25 22.72 8.37 -3.64
C ARG A 25 23.75 7.32 -3.18
N TYR A 26 25.04 7.69 -3.09
CA TYR A 26 26.11 6.79 -2.63
C TYR A 26 25.93 6.29 -1.18
N LEU A 27 25.13 6.99 -0.36
CA LEU A 27 24.80 6.58 1.01
C LEU A 27 24.00 5.28 1.06
N VAL A 28 23.31 4.93 -0.03
CA VAL A 28 22.41 3.77 -0.10
C VAL A 28 22.91 2.77 -1.14
N LYS A 29 23.46 1.66 -0.67
CA LYS A 29 24.01 0.60 -1.53
C LYS A 29 22.99 -0.50 -1.87
N GLY A 30 21.90 -0.59 -1.12
CA GLY A 30 20.84 -1.60 -1.26
C GLY A 30 19.52 -1.14 -0.65
N LEU A 31 18.68 -2.09 -0.23
CA LEU A 31 17.42 -1.78 0.46
C LEU A 31 17.66 -1.58 1.95
N ILE A 32 17.13 -0.52 2.55
CA ILE A 32 17.26 -0.22 3.98
C ILE A 32 15.88 -0.02 4.57
N TYR A 33 15.45 -0.96 5.41
CA TYR A 33 14.15 -0.95 6.05
C TYR A 33 14.28 -0.87 7.57
N PRO A 34 13.37 -0.17 8.26
CA PRO A 34 13.25 -0.27 9.71
C PRO A 34 12.73 -1.66 10.10
N VAL A 35 12.92 -2.02 11.37
CA VAL A 35 12.31 -3.23 11.93
C VAL A 35 10.77 -3.03 11.94
N PRO A 36 9.99 -3.95 11.37
CA PRO A 36 8.53 -3.84 11.36
C PRO A 36 7.96 -3.80 12.79
N ASN A 37 6.98 -2.92 13.02
CA ASN A 37 6.19 -2.91 14.24
C ASN A 37 4.86 -3.66 13.99
N PRO A 38 4.61 -4.83 14.63
CA PRO A 38 3.39 -5.61 14.44
C PRO A 38 2.09 -4.85 14.77
N GLU A 39 2.17 -3.87 15.66
CA GLU A 39 1.02 -3.04 16.07
C GLU A 39 0.71 -1.92 15.08
N PHE A 40 1.54 -1.74 14.05
CA PHE A 40 1.40 -0.68 13.07
C PHE A 40 1.28 -1.25 11.65
N PRO A 41 0.20 -0.93 10.91
CA PRO A 41 -0.06 -1.57 9.61
C PRO A 41 0.90 -1.16 8.50
N PHE A 42 1.73 -0.15 8.73
CA PHE A 42 2.69 0.35 7.73
C PHE A 42 4.11 0.23 8.27
N LEU A 43 5.06 -0.06 7.38
CA LEU A 43 6.45 -0.30 7.76
C LEU A 43 7.19 0.97 8.22
N GLY A 44 6.71 2.14 7.80
CA GLY A 44 7.39 3.42 7.98
C GLY A 44 8.38 3.75 6.85
N VAL A 45 9.12 4.83 7.05
CA VAL A 45 10.08 5.34 6.06
C VAL A 45 11.25 4.38 5.88
N HIS A 46 11.59 4.11 4.62
CA HIS A 46 12.70 3.26 4.23
C HIS A 46 13.39 3.85 2.99
N LEU A 47 14.55 3.30 2.62
CA LEU A 47 15.32 3.71 1.45
C LEU A 47 15.41 2.55 0.46
N THR A 48 14.99 2.82 -0.78
CA THR A 48 14.96 1.85 -1.86
C THR A 48 15.82 2.36 -3.00
N ARG A 49 16.89 1.62 -3.32
CA ARG A 49 17.68 1.85 -4.53
C ARG A 49 16.96 1.26 -5.73
N MET A 50 16.58 2.12 -6.67
CA MET A 50 15.87 1.77 -7.89
C MET A 50 16.82 1.22 -8.96
N ILE A 51 16.28 0.53 -9.95
CA ILE A 51 17.06 -0.08 -11.05
C ILE A 51 17.84 0.94 -11.89
N ASN A 52 17.34 2.18 -11.99
CA ASN A 52 17.99 3.29 -12.70
C ASN A 52 19.04 4.01 -11.83
N GLY A 53 19.29 3.52 -10.62
CA GLY A 53 20.23 4.10 -9.67
C GLY A 53 19.68 5.25 -8.83
N SER A 54 18.43 5.70 -9.03
CA SER A 54 17.81 6.65 -8.10
C SER A 54 17.55 5.99 -6.74
N VAL A 55 17.39 6.80 -5.69
CA VAL A 55 17.11 6.30 -4.34
C VAL A 55 15.85 6.97 -3.83
N HIS A 56 14.78 6.19 -3.70
CA HIS A 56 13.53 6.65 -3.14
C HIS A 56 13.56 6.51 -1.63
N ALA A 57 13.05 7.51 -0.92
CA ALA A 57 12.90 7.55 0.51
C ALA A 57 11.41 7.70 0.86
N GLY A 58 10.89 6.85 1.74
CA GLY A 58 9.48 6.84 2.13
C GLY A 58 8.93 5.43 2.28
N PRO A 59 7.60 5.22 2.29
CA PRO A 59 6.57 6.24 2.30
C PRO A 59 6.20 6.70 3.73
N ASN A 60 5.59 7.88 3.82
CA ASN A 60 4.56 8.13 4.84
C ASN A 60 3.22 7.58 4.35
N ALA A 61 2.37 7.07 5.23
CA ALA A 61 1.06 6.51 4.89
C ALA A 61 -0.08 7.39 5.43
N VAL A 62 -0.73 8.11 4.54
CA VAL A 62 -1.88 8.98 4.88
C VAL A 62 -3.14 8.56 4.12
N LEU A 63 -4.30 8.85 4.69
CA LEU A 63 -5.57 8.62 3.99
C LEU A 63 -5.62 9.46 2.69
N SER A 64 -5.96 8.82 1.58
CA SER A 64 -6.29 9.51 0.33
C SER A 64 -7.79 9.81 0.28
N PHE A 65 -8.18 10.97 -0.23
CA PHE A 65 -9.60 11.34 -0.40
C PHE A 65 -10.16 10.96 -1.77
N LYS A 66 -9.41 10.16 -2.52
CA LYS A 66 -9.77 9.57 -3.82
C LYS A 66 -9.05 8.24 -3.96
N ARG A 67 -9.71 7.22 -4.52
CA ARG A 67 -9.12 5.88 -4.74
C ARG A 67 -7.84 5.93 -5.58
N GLU A 68 -7.82 6.85 -6.55
CA GLU A 68 -6.65 7.15 -7.41
C GLU A 68 -6.12 8.57 -7.15
N GLY A 69 -6.08 8.97 -5.88
CA GLY A 69 -5.58 10.29 -5.46
C GLY A 69 -4.07 10.29 -5.28
N TYR A 70 -3.32 10.51 -6.36
CA TYR A 70 -1.85 10.53 -6.33
C TYR A 70 -1.27 11.89 -5.90
N LYS A 71 -2.08 12.96 -5.89
CA LYS A 71 -1.71 14.29 -5.40
C LYS A 71 -2.42 14.61 -4.09
N LYS A 72 -1.82 15.49 -3.28
CA LYS A 72 -2.39 15.97 -2.01
C LYS A 72 -3.76 16.63 -2.16
N THR A 73 -4.00 17.26 -3.30
CA THR A 73 -5.23 17.97 -3.64
C THR A 73 -6.28 17.11 -4.33
N ASP A 74 -5.96 15.84 -4.65
CA ASP A 74 -6.92 14.97 -5.32
C ASP A 74 -8.02 14.59 -4.34
N PHE A 75 -9.25 14.91 -4.72
CA PHE A 75 -10.44 14.71 -3.91
C PHE A 75 -11.58 14.19 -4.78
N ASP A 76 -12.29 13.19 -4.27
CA ASP A 76 -13.55 12.72 -4.84
C ASP A 76 -14.58 12.60 -3.72
N ALA A 77 -15.69 13.34 -3.83
CA ALA A 77 -16.69 13.42 -2.78
C ALA A 77 -17.36 12.06 -2.51
N ARG A 78 -17.50 11.21 -3.53
CA ARG A 78 -18.14 9.90 -3.42
C ARG A 78 -17.22 8.92 -2.71
N ASP A 79 -15.96 8.84 -3.12
CA ASP A 79 -14.94 8.01 -2.47
C ASP A 79 -14.76 8.43 -1.01
N PHE A 80 -14.68 9.75 -0.76
CA PHE A 80 -14.58 10.30 0.59
C PHE A 80 -15.79 9.92 1.44
N ALA A 81 -17.02 10.16 0.95
CA ALA A 81 -18.26 9.79 1.63
C ALA A 81 -18.30 8.29 1.95
N GLU A 82 -17.83 7.44 1.03
CA GLU A 82 -17.81 6.00 1.22
C GLU A 82 -16.90 5.56 2.36
N VAL A 83 -15.73 6.19 2.51
CA VAL A 83 -14.78 5.90 3.60
C VAL A 83 -15.32 6.41 4.94
N ILE A 84 -15.78 7.66 5.01
CA ILE A 84 -16.21 8.25 6.30
C ILE A 84 -17.51 7.64 6.83
N THR A 85 -18.38 7.12 5.95
CA THR A 85 -19.62 6.43 6.38
C THR A 85 -19.34 4.99 6.79
N TYR A 86 -18.13 4.48 6.56
CA TYR A 86 -17.79 3.10 6.86
C TYR A 86 -17.36 2.92 8.31
N SER A 87 -18.12 2.14 9.08
CA SER A 87 -17.86 1.93 10.51
C SER A 87 -16.52 1.25 10.80
N GLY A 88 -16.03 0.39 9.89
CA GLY A 88 -14.70 -0.22 9.99
C GLY A 88 -13.58 0.81 10.01
N PHE A 89 -13.71 1.89 9.23
CA PHE A 89 -12.71 2.98 9.17
C PHE A 89 -12.54 3.66 10.53
N TRP A 90 -13.64 3.99 11.21
CA TRP A 90 -13.56 4.65 12.52
C TRP A 90 -12.96 3.74 13.61
N LYS A 91 -13.25 2.43 13.57
CA LYS A 91 -12.64 1.46 14.48
C LYS A 91 -11.12 1.39 14.28
N LEU A 92 -10.67 1.38 13.02
CA LEU A 92 -9.24 1.45 12.69
C LEU A 92 -8.62 2.77 13.17
N ALA A 93 -9.28 3.90 12.88
CA ALA A 93 -8.79 5.23 13.22
C ALA A 93 -8.62 5.41 14.74
N VAL A 94 -9.59 4.96 15.54
CA VAL A 94 -9.50 5.01 17.01
C VAL A 94 -8.36 4.12 17.52
N LYS A 95 -8.21 2.90 16.98
CA LYS A 95 -7.15 1.97 17.38
C LYS A 95 -5.74 2.52 17.11
N HIS A 96 -5.56 3.27 16.02
CA HIS A 96 -4.24 3.74 15.57
C HIS A 96 -4.09 5.27 15.58
N ALA A 97 -4.90 6.00 16.37
CA ALA A 97 -4.94 7.46 16.37
C ALA A 97 -3.56 8.10 16.58
N ASN A 98 -2.80 7.62 17.56
CA ASN A 98 -1.46 8.15 17.88
C ASN A 98 -0.48 8.03 16.70
N ASN A 99 -0.47 6.87 16.05
CA ASN A 99 0.43 6.62 14.93
C ASN A 99 -0.04 7.35 13.67
N GLY A 100 -1.36 7.43 13.44
CA GLY A 100 -1.94 8.18 12.32
C GLY A 100 -1.61 9.68 12.37
N ILE A 101 -1.59 10.28 13.57
CA ILE A 101 -1.16 11.68 13.75
C ILE A 101 0.31 11.85 13.36
N GLN A 102 1.19 10.92 13.73
CA GLN A 102 2.60 11.00 13.34
C GLN A 102 2.79 10.92 11.82
N GLU A 103 2.03 10.06 11.13
CA GLU A 103 2.04 9.96 9.67
C GLU A 103 1.56 11.25 9.00
N ILE A 104 0.50 11.88 9.53
CA ILE A 104 0.03 13.19 9.06
C ILE A 104 1.13 14.24 9.25
N ILE A 105 1.73 14.32 10.43
CA ILE A 105 2.81 15.28 10.72
C ILE A 105 3.97 15.08 9.72
N ARG A 106 4.40 13.85 9.47
CA ARG A 106 5.48 13.56 8.51
C ARG A 106 5.08 13.87 7.06
N SER A 107 3.83 13.68 6.69
CA SER A 107 3.31 14.04 5.35
C SER A 107 3.34 15.54 5.11
N PHE A 108 3.05 16.35 6.12
CA PHE A 108 3.05 17.82 6.01
C PHE A 108 4.42 18.46 6.33
N SER A 109 5.29 17.79 7.11
CA SER A 109 6.60 18.32 7.52
C SER A 109 7.76 17.52 6.92
N LYS A 110 8.44 18.13 5.95
CA LYS A 110 9.68 17.60 5.37
C LYS A 110 10.78 17.43 6.43
N THR A 111 10.85 18.33 7.40
CA THR A 111 11.77 18.23 8.54
C THR A 111 11.50 17.00 9.40
N ALA A 112 10.23 16.72 9.74
CA ALA A 112 9.87 15.53 10.51
C ALA A 112 10.20 14.23 9.75
N PHE A 113 9.93 14.21 8.44
CA PHE A 113 10.30 13.11 7.56
C PHE A 113 11.82 12.88 7.52
N THR A 114 12.60 13.96 7.38
CA THR A 114 14.07 13.92 7.38
C THR A 114 14.59 13.34 8.70
N ARG A 115 14.04 13.77 9.84
CA ARG A 115 14.42 13.25 11.16
C ARG A 115 14.15 11.74 11.29
N SER A 116 13.07 11.24 10.70
CA SER A 116 12.79 9.80 10.68
C SER A 116 13.79 9.03 9.80
N LEU A 117 14.19 9.57 8.64
CA LEU A 117 15.26 8.97 7.83
C LEU A 117 16.63 8.99 8.50
N GLN A 118 16.91 10.01 9.31
CA GLN A 118 18.16 10.12 10.06
C GLN A 118 18.34 9.03 11.12
N GLN A 119 17.27 8.31 11.50
CA GLN A 119 17.38 7.11 12.32
C GLN A 119 18.00 5.93 11.55
N LEU A 120 17.94 5.96 10.21
CA LEU A 120 18.53 4.95 9.32
C LEU A 120 19.89 5.42 8.77
N ILE A 121 19.96 6.67 8.30
CA ILE A 121 21.19 7.29 7.76
C ILE A 121 21.32 8.72 8.32
N PRO A 122 22.10 8.92 9.39
CA PRO A 122 22.26 10.23 10.05
C PRO A 122 22.77 11.35 9.15
N GLU A 123 23.52 11.04 8.08
CA GLU A 123 24.12 12.03 7.19
C GLU A 123 23.10 12.74 6.28
N ILE A 124 21.89 12.20 6.11
CA ILE A 124 20.86 12.78 5.24
C ILE A 124 20.39 14.11 5.82
N GLN A 125 20.34 15.13 4.97
CA GLN A 125 19.81 16.46 5.29
C GLN A 125 18.53 16.74 4.51
N GLU A 126 17.74 17.71 4.96
CA GLU A 126 16.47 18.06 4.32
C GLU A 126 16.66 18.51 2.86
N ARG A 127 17.78 19.19 2.57
CA ARG A 127 18.15 19.62 1.20
C ARG A 127 18.48 18.47 0.25
N ASP A 128 18.79 17.29 0.79
CA ASP A 128 19.17 16.12 0.01
C ASP A 128 17.92 15.39 -0.52
N LEU A 129 16.71 15.82 -0.14
CA LEU A 129 15.43 15.19 -0.49
C LEU A 129 14.66 16.04 -1.51
N ILE A 130 14.38 15.48 -2.68
CA ILE A 130 13.57 16.10 -3.74
C ILE A 130 12.20 15.40 -3.78
N PRO A 131 11.06 16.12 -3.87
CA PRO A 131 9.75 15.48 -4.02
C PRO A 131 9.70 14.56 -5.23
N THR A 132 9.07 13.39 -5.09
CA THR A 132 8.82 12.47 -6.21
C THR A 132 7.35 12.00 -6.19
N HIS A 133 7.00 11.12 -7.12
CA HIS A 133 5.65 10.59 -7.25
C HIS A 133 5.22 9.83 -5.99
N ALA A 134 3.91 9.91 -5.70
CA ALA A 134 3.28 9.11 -4.65
C ALA A 134 2.78 7.78 -5.22
N GLY A 135 2.57 6.80 -4.34
CA GLY A 135 1.78 5.61 -4.64
C GLY A 135 0.48 5.63 -3.85
N VAL A 136 -0.56 4.94 -4.30
CA VAL A 136 -1.79 4.72 -3.52
C VAL A 136 -1.98 3.23 -3.32
N ARG A 137 -2.14 2.82 -2.06
CA ARG A 137 -2.43 1.45 -1.67
C ARG A 137 -3.93 1.29 -1.48
N ALA A 138 -4.54 0.38 -2.23
CA ALA A 138 -5.90 -0.07 -2.01
C ALA A 138 -5.92 -1.09 -0.87
N GLN A 139 -6.21 -0.65 0.35
CA GLN A 139 -6.21 -1.52 1.53
C GLN A 139 -7.63 -2.00 1.82
N ALA A 140 -7.86 -3.32 1.78
CA ALA A 140 -9.13 -3.86 2.23
C ALA A 140 -9.24 -3.80 3.75
N LEU A 141 -10.37 -3.28 4.22
CA LEU A 141 -10.73 -3.08 5.62
C LEU A 141 -12.06 -3.77 5.91
N MET A 142 -12.09 -4.59 6.94
CA MET A 142 -13.28 -5.31 7.40
C MET A 142 -14.19 -4.41 8.27
N ASN A 143 -15.46 -4.81 8.42
CA ASN A 143 -16.45 -4.08 9.23
C ASN A 143 -16.07 -3.96 10.72
N ASP A 144 -15.19 -4.84 11.22
CA ASP A 144 -14.67 -4.81 12.59
C ASP A 144 -13.44 -3.89 12.75
N GLY A 145 -12.96 -3.26 11.67
CA GLY A 145 -11.81 -2.39 11.66
C GLY A 145 -10.46 -3.09 11.48
N LYS A 146 -10.45 -4.41 11.23
CA LYS A 146 -9.24 -5.14 10.88
C LYS A 146 -8.89 -4.93 9.41
N LEU A 147 -7.62 -4.64 9.14
CA LEU A 147 -7.11 -4.74 7.78
C LEU A 147 -7.10 -6.20 7.36
N VAL A 148 -7.39 -6.44 6.09
CA VAL A 148 -7.22 -7.78 5.51
C VAL A 148 -5.74 -7.91 5.14
N ASP A 149 -5.02 -8.71 5.93
CA ASP A 149 -3.58 -8.90 5.77
C ASP A 149 -3.22 -10.01 4.76
N ASP A 150 -4.22 -10.80 4.33
CA ASP A 150 -4.07 -11.90 3.37
C ASP A 150 -4.96 -11.69 2.12
N PHE A 151 -4.92 -12.63 1.17
CA PHE A 151 -5.78 -12.60 -0.01
C PHE A 151 -7.25 -12.71 0.37
N LEU A 152 -8.07 -11.82 -0.19
CA LEU A 152 -9.52 -11.93 -0.13
C LEU A 152 -10.01 -12.34 -1.51
N ILE A 153 -10.28 -13.63 -1.68
CA ILE A 153 -10.80 -14.18 -2.93
C ILE A 153 -12.24 -14.61 -2.71
N CYS A 154 -13.12 -14.15 -3.60
CA CYS A 154 -14.55 -14.39 -3.55
C CYS A 154 -14.98 -15.09 -4.84
N CYS A 155 -15.40 -16.36 -4.73
CA CYS A 155 -15.89 -17.14 -5.87
C CYS A 155 -17.42 -17.07 -5.95
N ASP A 156 -17.92 -16.88 -7.16
CA ASP A 156 -19.33 -17.04 -7.55
C ASP A 156 -19.42 -18.09 -8.67
N ASP A 157 -20.64 -18.46 -9.07
CA ASP A 157 -20.90 -19.55 -10.03
C ASP A 157 -20.05 -19.45 -11.31
N ASN A 158 -19.84 -18.23 -11.83
CA ASN A 158 -19.14 -17.98 -13.09
C ASN A 158 -18.02 -16.92 -12.98
N SER A 159 -17.58 -16.58 -11.77
CA SER A 159 -16.55 -15.53 -11.59
C SER A 159 -15.74 -15.71 -10.32
N ILE A 160 -14.45 -15.37 -10.40
CA ILE A 160 -13.56 -15.26 -9.24
C ILE A 160 -13.18 -13.79 -9.08
N HIS A 161 -13.43 -13.23 -7.90
CA HIS A 161 -13.06 -11.86 -7.56
C HIS A 161 -11.86 -11.85 -6.62
N VAL A 162 -10.77 -11.23 -7.03
CA VAL A 162 -9.61 -10.95 -6.16
C VAL A 162 -9.83 -9.57 -5.54
N CYS A 163 -10.39 -9.56 -4.34
CA CYS A 163 -10.84 -8.36 -3.63
C CYS A 163 -9.73 -7.69 -2.83
N ASN A 164 -8.71 -8.45 -2.42
CA ASN A 164 -7.53 -7.97 -1.71
C ASN A 164 -6.33 -8.82 -2.08
N ALA A 165 -5.22 -8.18 -2.40
CA ALA A 165 -3.92 -8.80 -2.63
C ALA A 165 -2.85 -7.87 -2.04
N PRO A 166 -2.66 -7.91 -0.71
CA PRO A 166 -1.78 -6.96 -0.04
C PRO A 166 -0.31 -7.28 -0.30
N SER A 167 0.59 -6.36 0.06
CA SER A 167 2.03 -6.63 -0.01
C SER A 167 2.38 -7.89 0.79
N PRO A 168 3.21 -8.82 0.25
CA PRO A 168 4.07 -8.71 -0.94
C PRO A 168 3.47 -9.30 -2.23
N ALA A 169 2.25 -8.94 -2.63
CA ALA A 169 1.57 -9.49 -3.82
C ALA A 169 2.39 -9.46 -5.12
N ALA A 170 3.21 -8.43 -5.35
CA ALA A 170 4.05 -8.38 -6.55
C ALA A 170 5.07 -9.54 -6.58
N THR A 171 5.76 -9.79 -5.46
CA THR A 171 6.73 -10.87 -5.31
C THR A 171 6.06 -12.24 -5.41
N SER A 172 4.87 -12.38 -4.82
CA SER A 172 4.13 -13.65 -4.79
C SER A 172 3.17 -13.84 -5.98
N SER A 173 3.20 -12.96 -6.98
CA SER A 173 2.23 -12.89 -8.08
C SER A 173 2.03 -14.21 -8.83
N ILE A 174 3.11 -14.96 -9.06
CA ILE A 174 3.06 -16.26 -9.76
C ILE A 174 2.31 -17.30 -8.92
N GLU A 175 2.58 -17.38 -7.62
CA GLU A 175 1.91 -18.33 -6.73
C GLU A 175 0.44 -17.96 -6.49
N ILE A 176 0.14 -16.66 -6.42
CA ILE A 176 -1.23 -16.15 -6.39
C ILE A 176 -1.98 -16.58 -7.66
N GLY A 177 -1.36 -16.43 -8.83
CA GLY A 177 -1.94 -16.86 -10.10
C GLY A 177 -2.27 -18.35 -10.10
N LYS A 178 -1.34 -19.19 -9.63
CA LYS A 178 -1.58 -20.64 -9.47
C LYS A 178 -2.72 -20.93 -8.48
N ALA A 179 -2.80 -20.21 -7.37
CA ALA A 179 -3.85 -20.37 -6.36
C ALA A 179 -5.24 -19.98 -6.90
N ILE A 180 -5.32 -18.97 -7.76
CA ILE A 180 -6.56 -18.58 -8.45
C ILE A 180 -6.97 -19.65 -9.46
N VAL A 181 -6.03 -20.13 -10.30
CA VAL A 181 -6.31 -21.16 -11.31
C VAL A 181 -6.82 -22.46 -10.67
N LYS A 182 -6.27 -22.85 -9.51
CA LYS A 182 -6.75 -24.02 -8.73
C LYS A 182 -8.20 -23.90 -8.26
N GLN A 183 -8.76 -22.70 -8.18
CA GLN A 183 -10.16 -22.48 -7.78
C GLN A 183 -11.13 -22.56 -8.96
N ILE A 184 -10.64 -22.70 -10.20
CA ILE A 184 -11.47 -22.86 -11.40
C ILE A 184 -11.93 -24.33 -11.48
N PRO A 185 -13.25 -24.63 -11.37
CA PRO A 185 -13.74 -26.01 -11.29
C PRO A 185 -13.50 -26.84 -12.58
N HIS A 186 -13.54 -26.18 -13.74
CA HIS A 186 -13.36 -26.81 -15.06
C HIS A 186 -12.33 -26.03 -15.89
N GLN A 187 -11.14 -26.61 -16.07
CA GLN A 187 -10.03 -26.02 -16.82
C GLN A 187 -9.96 -26.51 -18.28
N GLU A 188 -11.02 -27.12 -18.80
CA GLU A 188 -11.01 -27.77 -20.12
C GLU A 188 -10.59 -26.83 -21.26
N HIS A 189 -10.93 -25.55 -21.16
CA HIS A 189 -10.54 -24.50 -22.11
C HIS A 189 -9.04 -24.12 -22.07
N LEU A 190 -8.29 -24.57 -21.05
CA LEU A 190 -6.85 -24.36 -20.89
C LEU A 190 -6.04 -25.59 -21.31
N LEU A 191 -6.69 -26.72 -21.58
CA LEU A 191 -6.02 -27.93 -22.06
C LEU A 191 -5.75 -27.80 -23.55
N PRO A 192 -4.54 -28.15 -24.04
CA PRO A 192 -4.28 -28.16 -25.47
C PRO A 192 -5.25 -29.12 -26.17
N ILE A 193 -5.95 -28.62 -27.19
CA ILE A 193 -6.79 -29.46 -28.05
C ILE A 193 -5.85 -30.42 -28.78
N THR A 194 -5.78 -31.66 -28.30
CA THR A 194 -5.01 -32.70 -28.96
C THR A 194 -5.92 -33.35 -29.99
N ILE A 195 -5.81 -32.94 -31.25
CA ILE A 195 -6.44 -33.64 -32.37
C ILE A 195 -5.63 -34.91 -32.60
N ARG A 196 -6.24 -36.08 -32.38
CA ARG A 196 -5.70 -37.38 -32.83
C ARG A 196 -6.30 -37.74 -34.17
#